data_AF-A0A2G4G221-F1
#
_entry.id   AF-A0A2G4G221-F1
#
_cell.length_a   1.000
_cell.length_b   1.000
_cell.length_c   1.000
_cell.angle_alpha   90.00
_cell.angle_beta   90.00
_cell.angle_gamma   90.00
#
_symmetry.space_group_name_H-M   'P 1'
#
loop_
_entity.id
_entity.type
_entity.pdbx_description
1 polymer ?
#
loop_
_entity_poly.entity_id
_entity_poly.type
_entity_poly.pdbx_seq_one_letter_code
_entity_poly.pdbx_strand_id
1 'polypeptide(L)'
;MSRPAPEALRVAETARTIALQMMSERGRGAVLVGGARVDAALEALLKAALAPPSGPETLFLTDRPLGSFGARIALARRLGLIDRQVELALHTLRRVRNAFAHSTTQASLSEACHHQPLTECYRQARCNPLWDPLERILDDQLRSNTGSADSMALDPALRDYILLITILVAFLEATAQQLSPLQPPVSMGFVGVSRSNAPAS
;
A
#
# COMPACT_ATOMS: atom_id res chain seq x y z
N MET A 1 3.02 18.15 -25.21
CA MET A 1 2.70 17.49 -23.93
C MET A 1 2.04 16.15 -24.26
N SER A 2 2.76 15.05 -24.08
CA SER A 2 2.24 13.71 -24.39
C SER A 2 1.13 13.36 -23.40
N ARG A 3 -0.01 12.87 -23.93
CA ARG A 3 -1.14 12.38 -23.13
C ARG A 3 -0.62 11.24 -22.22
N PRO A 4 -0.93 11.24 -20.92
CA PRO A 4 -0.49 10.16 -20.03
C PRO A 4 -1.03 8.82 -20.53
N ALA A 5 -0.23 7.76 -20.40
CA ALA A 5 -0.65 6.42 -20.74
C ALA A 5 -1.94 6.05 -19.97
N PRO A 6 -2.85 5.23 -20.54
CA PRO A 6 -4.10 4.84 -19.88
C PRO A 6 -3.90 4.24 -18.48
N GLU A 7 -2.75 3.60 -18.26
CA GLU A 7 -2.34 3.05 -16.97
C GLU A 7 -2.08 4.13 -15.92
N ALA A 8 -1.27 5.14 -16.25
CA ALA A 8 -0.98 6.26 -15.34
C ALA A 8 -2.25 7.01 -14.92
N LEU A 9 -3.25 7.08 -15.82
CA LEU A 9 -4.55 7.67 -15.50
C LEU A 9 -5.32 6.83 -14.48
N ARG A 10 -5.39 5.50 -14.66
CA ARG A 10 -6.05 4.60 -13.69
C ARG A 10 -5.39 4.63 -12.32
N VAL A 11 -4.06 4.58 -12.27
CA VAL A 11 -3.32 4.68 -11.00
C VAL A 11 -3.63 6.00 -10.30
N ALA A 12 -3.69 7.10 -11.04
CA ALA A 12 -4.04 8.42 -10.50
C ALA A 12 -5.49 8.50 -10.00
N GLU A 13 -6.46 7.87 -10.67
CA GLU A 13 -7.87 7.81 -10.25
C GLU A 13 -8.07 6.99 -8.98
N THR A 14 -7.45 5.81 -8.91
CA THR A 14 -7.44 4.97 -7.70
C THR A 14 -6.80 5.72 -6.54
N ALA A 15 -5.63 6.31 -6.77
CA ALA A 15 -4.91 7.10 -5.79
C ALA A 15 -5.77 8.26 -5.27
N ARG A 16 -6.42 9.01 -6.17
CA ARG A 16 -7.36 10.08 -5.79
C ARG A 16 -8.45 9.56 -4.85
N THR A 17 -9.09 8.45 -5.20
CA THR A 17 -10.20 7.90 -4.40
C THR A 17 -9.74 7.50 -3.00
N ILE A 18 -8.56 6.88 -2.88
CA ILE A 18 -7.99 6.47 -1.59
C ILE A 18 -7.66 7.70 -0.74
N ALA A 19 -7.01 8.71 -1.31
CA ALA A 19 -6.64 9.93 -0.60
C ALA A 19 -7.88 10.60 0.03
N LEU A 20 -8.96 10.74 -0.74
CA LEU A 20 -10.20 11.37 -0.27
C LEU A 20 -10.87 10.55 0.85
N GLN A 21 -10.89 9.22 0.73
CA GLN A 21 -11.42 8.35 1.79
C GLN A 21 -10.58 8.38 3.07
N MET A 22 -9.27 8.62 2.96
CA MET A 22 -8.42 8.75 4.14
C MET A 22 -8.55 10.12 4.82
N MET A 23 -8.95 11.16 4.10
CA MET A 23 -9.18 12.50 4.69
C MET A 23 -10.35 12.54 5.67
N SER A 24 -11.35 11.67 5.50
CA SER A 24 -12.45 11.58 6.47
C SER A 24 -11.97 11.01 7.82
N GLU A 25 -10.85 10.30 7.82
CA GLU A 25 -10.19 9.81 9.03
C GLU A 25 -9.24 10.87 9.58
N ARG A 26 -9.23 11.07 10.91
CA ARG A 26 -8.32 12.02 11.58
C ARG A 26 -7.41 11.32 12.57
N GLY A 27 -6.18 11.84 12.73
CA GLY A 27 -5.22 11.39 13.74
C GLY A 27 -4.97 9.88 13.70
N ARG A 28 -5.23 9.19 14.82
CA ARG A 28 -5.05 7.74 14.97
C ARG A 28 -5.86 6.92 13.94
N GLY A 29 -7.07 7.36 13.60
CA GLY A 29 -7.93 6.65 12.64
C GLY A 29 -7.27 6.51 11.27
N ALA A 30 -6.67 7.60 10.78
CA ALA A 30 -6.00 7.62 9.48
C ALA A 30 -4.79 6.67 9.44
N VAL A 31 -4.04 6.56 10.53
CA VAL A 31 -2.89 5.64 10.63
C VAL A 31 -3.34 4.19 10.59
N LEU A 32 -4.37 3.83 11.38
CA LEU A 32 -4.88 2.47 11.45
C LEU A 32 -5.55 2.04 10.14
N VAL A 33 -6.39 2.90 9.58
CA VAL A 33 -7.07 2.66 8.29
C VAL A 33 -6.06 2.60 7.15
N GLY A 34 -5.11 3.53 7.10
CA GLY A 34 -4.06 3.53 6.08
C GLY A 34 -3.19 2.27 6.14
N GLY A 35 -2.79 1.86 7.34
CA GLY A 35 -2.04 0.62 7.54
C GLY A 35 -2.83 -0.63 7.13
N ALA A 36 -4.13 -0.67 7.42
CA ALA A 36 -5.01 -1.77 7.00
C ALA A 36 -5.19 -1.81 5.48
N ARG A 37 -5.30 -0.66 4.81
CA ARG A 37 -5.41 -0.59 3.34
C ARG A 37 -4.16 -1.12 2.64
N VAL A 38 -2.97 -0.72 3.11
CA VAL A 38 -1.71 -1.24 2.56
C VAL A 38 -1.60 -2.76 2.76
N ASP A 39 -1.98 -3.24 3.94
CA ASP A 39 -1.96 -4.67 4.26
C ASP A 39 -2.93 -5.49 3.37
N ALA A 40 -4.12 -4.95 3.11
CA ALA A 40 -5.10 -5.54 2.19
C ALA A 40 -4.63 -5.51 0.73
N ALA A 41 -4.04 -4.40 0.28
CA ALA A 41 -3.50 -4.29 -1.08
C ALA A 41 -2.33 -5.26 -1.32
N LEU A 42 -1.46 -5.45 -0.31
CA LEU A 42 -0.39 -6.44 -0.36
C LEU A 42 -0.93 -7.88 -0.40
N GLU A 43 -2.00 -8.17 0.32
CA GLU A 43 -2.67 -9.47 0.22
C GLU A 43 -3.29 -9.70 -1.16
N ALA A 44 -3.94 -8.69 -1.73
CA ALA A 44 -4.47 -8.77 -3.09
C ALA A 44 -3.35 -9.03 -4.12
N LEU A 45 -2.20 -8.35 -3.97
CA LEU A 45 -1.01 -8.58 -4.79
C LEU A 45 -0.53 -10.04 -4.70
N LEU A 46 -0.42 -10.59 -3.50
CA LEU A 46 -0.02 -11.98 -3.30
C LEU A 46 -1.05 -12.96 -3.88
N LYS A 47 -2.34 -12.71 -3.69
CA LYS A 47 -3.41 -13.53 -4.28
C LYS A 47 -3.36 -13.54 -5.80
N ALA A 48 -3.05 -12.41 -6.43
CA ALA A 48 -2.88 -12.34 -7.88
C ALA A 48 -1.66 -13.12 -8.39
N ALA A 49 -0.59 -13.19 -7.59
CA ALA A 49 0.64 -13.91 -7.93
C ALA A 49 0.58 -15.42 -7.64
N LEU A 50 -0.26 -15.86 -6.72
CA LEU A 50 -0.38 -17.27 -6.34
C LEU A 50 -1.36 -18.01 -7.25
N ALA A 51 -1.13 -19.32 -7.42
CA ALA A 51 -2.12 -20.19 -8.04
C ALA A 51 -3.43 -20.14 -7.23
N PRO A 52 -4.60 -20.21 -7.91
CA PRO A 52 -5.88 -20.19 -7.21
C PRO A 52 -5.97 -21.36 -6.22
N PRO A 53 -6.57 -21.15 -5.03
CA PRO A 53 -6.73 -22.23 -4.07
C PRO A 53 -7.66 -23.32 -4.64
N SER A 54 -7.41 -24.58 -4.30
CA SER A 54 -8.28 -25.70 -4.69
C SER A 54 -9.61 -25.75 -3.92
N GLY A 55 -9.83 -24.81 -3.00
CA GLY A 55 -11.00 -24.71 -2.12
C GLY A 55 -11.11 -23.31 -1.51
N PRO A 56 -11.67 -23.17 -0.29
CA PRO A 56 -11.74 -21.88 0.38
C PRO A 56 -10.35 -21.29 0.58
N GLU A 57 -10.22 -19.98 0.35
CA GLU A 57 -8.97 -19.27 0.61
C GLU A 57 -8.74 -19.17 2.12
N THR A 58 -7.75 -19.92 2.61
CA THR A 58 -7.42 -19.98 4.05
C THR A 58 -6.00 -19.49 4.35
N LEU A 59 -5.13 -19.35 3.35
CA LEU A 59 -3.70 -19.09 3.57
C LEU A 59 -3.43 -17.76 4.29
N PHE A 60 -4.33 -16.79 4.07
CA PHE A 60 -4.26 -15.42 4.58
C PHE A 60 -5.08 -15.19 5.85
N LEU A 61 -5.78 -16.20 6.37
CA LEU A 61 -6.52 -16.06 7.63
C LEU A 61 -5.56 -15.85 8.81
N THR A 62 -6.04 -15.25 9.88
CA THR A 62 -5.30 -15.14 11.15
C THR A 62 -4.77 -16.51 11.58
N ASP A 63 -3.56 -16.55 12.12
CA ASP A 63 -2.84 -17.76 12.55
C ASP A 63 -2.47 -18.75 11.43
N ARG A 64 -2.59 -18.35 10.17
CA ARG A 64 -2.12 -19.12 9.01
C ARG A 64 -0.79 -18.56 8.48
N PRO A 65 -0.07 -19.29 7.60
CA PRO A 65 1.29 -18.91 7.18
C PRO A 65 1.42 -17.48 6.65
N LEU A 66 0.41 -16.98 5.92
CA LEU A 66 0.36 -15.59 5.43
C LEU A 66 -0.65 -14.71 6.17
N GLY A 67 -1.05 -15.11 7.38
CA GLY A 67 -2.02 -14.40 8.21
C GLY A 67 -1.50 -13.12 8.85
N SER A 68 -0.18 -12.90 8.84
CA SER A 68 0.43 -11.67 9.39
C SER A 68 0.93 -10.75 8.28
N PHE A 69 0.84 -9.44 8.53
CA PHE A 69 1.39 -8.42 7.63
C PHE A 69 2.89 -8.65 7.38
N GLY A 70 3.66 -9.00 8.42
CA GLY A 70 5.09 -9.30 8.28
C GLY A 70 5.40 -10.46 7.35
N ALA A 71 4.65 -11.57 7.46
CA ALA A 71 4.84 -12.74 6.60
C ALA A 71 4.52 -12.42 5.13
N ARG A 72 3.47 -11.63 4.87
CA ARG A 72 3.12 -11.15 3.53
C ARG A 72 4.22 -10.28 2.92
N ILE A 73 4.78 -9.33 3.69
CA ILE A 73 5.89 -8.48 3.22
C ILE A 73 7.08 -9.35 2.80
N ALA A 74 7.48 -10.29 3.67
CA ALA A 74 8.62 -11.17 3.40
C ALA A 74 8.39 -12.03 2.14
N LEU A 75 7.20 -12.61 1.98
CA LEU A 75 6.91 -13.41 0.79
C LEU A 75 6.90 -12.55 -0.49
N ALA A 76 6.25 -11.38 -0.47
CA ALA A 76 6.19 -10.50 -1.63
C ALA A 76 7.59 -10.09 -2.10
N ARG A 77 8.50 -9.79 -1.18
CA ARG A 77 9.91 -9.48 -1.50
C ARG A 77 10.61 -10.69 -2.12
N ARG A 78 10.44 -11.88 -1.54
CA ARG A 78 11.08 -13.12 -2.01
C ARG A 78 10.59 -13.57 -3.38
N LEU A 79 9.33 -13.27 -3.71
CA LEU A 79 8.76 -13.49 -5.05
C LEU A 79 9.17 -12.40 -6.07
N GLY A 80 9.85 -11.33 -5.63
CA GLY A 80 10.25 -10.22 -6.50
C GLY A 80 9.11 -9.28 -6.89
N LEU A 81 7.95 -9.37 -6.23
CA LEU A 81 6.79 -8.51 -6.50
C LEU A 81 6.97 -7.08 -5.97
N ILE A 82 7.85 -6.92 -4.99
CA ILE A 82 8.25 -5.63 -4.44
C ILE A 82 9.78 -5.56 -4.34
N ASP A 83 10.32 -4.36 -4.47
CA ASP A 83 11.74 -4.09 -4.27
C ASP A 83 12.09 -3.92 -2.78
N ARG A 84 13.38 -3.67 -2.51
CA ARG A 84 13.89 -3.49 -1.15
C ARG A 84 13.36 -2.21 -0.50
N GLN A 85 13.18 -1.15 -1.27
CA GLN A 85 12.72 0.15 -0.77
C GLN A 85 11.28 0.06 -0.30
N VAL A 86 10.42 -0.61 -1.08
CA VAL A 86 9.03 -0.90 -0.73
C VAL A 86 8.96 -1.82 0.48
N GLU A 87 9.74 -2.90 0.55
CA GLU A 87 9.80 -3.78 1.73
C GLU A 87 10.11 -3.00 3.03
N LEU A 88 11.12 -2.12 3.00
CA LEU A 88 11.49 -1.29 4.14
C LEU A 88 10.38 -0.31 4.53
N ALA A 89 9.70 0.29 3.54
CA ALA A 89 8.57 1.17 3.77
C ALA A 89 7.40 0.42 4.45
N LEU A 90 7.05 -0.76 3.95
CA LEU A 90 5.96 -1.58 4.52
C LEU A 90 6.26 -2.03 5.96
N HIS A 91 7.49 -2.44 6.25
CA HIS A 91 7.89 -2.75 7.63
C HIS A 91 7.86 -1.54 8.56
N THR A 92 8.20 -0.36 8.05
CA THR A 92 8.11 0.89 8.80
C THR A 92 6.65 1.26 9.09
N LEU A 93 5.78 1.22 8.09
CA LEU A 93 4.34 1.43 8.25
C LEU A 93 3.73 0.45 9.24
N ARG A 94 4.11 -0.84 9.18
CA ARG A 94 3.67 -1.85 10.15
C ARG A 94 4.05 -1.47 11.59
N ARG A 95 5.30 -1.03 11.81
CA ARG A 95 5.76 -0.60 13.14
C ARG A 95 5.00 0.61 13.65
N VAL A 96 4.83 1.63 12.81
CA VAL A 96 4.07 2.85 13.16
C VAL A 96 2.61 2.51 13.45
N ARG A 97 1.93 1.75 12.58
CA ARG A 97 0.56 1.29 12.81
C ARG A 97 0.42 0.56 14.15
N ASN A 98 1.34 -0.35 14.47
CA ASN A 98 1.31 -1.10 15.72
C ASN A 98 1.52 -0.20 16.94
N ALA A 99 2.42 0.79 16.87
CA ALA A 99 2.60 1.78 17.92
C ALA A 99 1.30 2.56 18.18
N PHE A 100 0.61 3.02 17.13
CA PHE A 100 -0.69 3.67 17.25
C PHE A 100 -1.80 2.74 17.74
N ALA A 101 -1.77 1.47 17.40
CA ALA A 101 -2.74 0.48 17.86
C ALA A 101 -2.60 0.22 19.36
N HIS A 102 -1.36 0.13 19.86
CA HIS A 102 -1.06 -0.15 21.26
C HIS A 102 -0.93 1.09 22.15
N SER A 103 -0.95 2.30 21.59
CA SER A 103 -0.94 3.53 22.38
C SER A 103 -2.20 3.65 23.24
N THR A 104 -1.99 3.84 24.54
CA THR A 104 -3.04 4.14 25.53
C THR A 104 -3.35 5.63 25.62
N THR A 105 -2.52 6.48 24.99
CA THR A 105 -2.66 7.94 24.92
C THR A 105 -2.86 8.40 23.48
N GLN A 106 -3.19 9.69 23.30
CA GLN A 106 -3.40 10.30 21.98
C GLN A 106 -2.06 10.40 21.22
N ALA A 107 -1.73 9.37 20.43
CA ALA A 107 -0.55 9.34 19.58
C ALA A 107 -0.69 10.26 18.36
N SER A 108 0.38 10.98 18.02
CA SER A 108 0.44 11.88 16.87
C SER A 108 1.55 11.51 15.89
N LEU A 109 1.27 11.68 14.58
CA LEU A 109 2.27 11.49 13.51
C LEU A 109 3.37 12.56 13.54
N SER A 110 3.11 13.69 14.20
CA SER A 110 4.07 14.77 14.38
C SER A 110 5.11 14.48 15.48
N GLU A 111 4.89 13.46 16.32
CA GLU A 111 5.87 13.04 17.32
C GLU A 111 7.09 12.40 16.64
N ALA A 112 8.29 12.75 17.10
CA ALA A 112 9.54 12.29 16.50
C ALA A 112 9.64 10.76 16.41
N CYS A 113 9.15 10.03 17.43
CA CYS A 113 9.17 8.57 17.45
C CYS A 113 8.34 7.92 16.33
N HIS A 114 7.32 8.61 15.82
CA HIS A 114 6.47 8.17 14.70
C HIS A 114 6.92 8.77 13.37
N HIS A 115 7.36 10.04 13.38
CA HIS A 115 7.76 10.78 12.18
C HIS A 115 9.13 10.33 11.64
N GLN A 116 10.15 10.22 12.49
CA GLN A 116 11.53 9.94 12.06
C GLN A 116 11.65 8.62 11.28
N PRO A 117 10.98 7.52 11.68
CA PRO A 117 11.00 6.29 10.88
C PRO A 117 10.45 6.48 9.46
N LEU A 118 9.49 7.41 9.27
CA LEU A 118 8.81 7.64 8.00
C LEU A 118 9.52 8.65 7.09
N THR A 119 10.53 9.38 7.58
CA THR A 119 11.22 10.43 6.82
C THR A 119 11.74 9.93 5.47
N GLU A 120 12.38 8.75 5.44
CA GLU A 120 12.86 8.18 4.18
C GLU A 120 11.71 7.75 3.26
N CYS A 121 10.63 7.20 3.82
CA CYS A 121 9.44 6.85 3.05
C CYS A 121 8.83 8.08 2.38
N TYR A 122 8.72 9.20 3.12
CA TYR A 122 8.21 10.44 2.59
C TYR A 122 9.13 11.05 1.53
N ARG A 123 10.45 10.95 1.70
CA ARG A 123 11.40 11.41 0.69
C ARG A 123 11.21 10.66 -0.63
N GLN A 124 11.06 9.33 -0.58
CA GLN A 124 10.82 8.51 -1.76
C GLN A 124 9.44 8.81 -2.39
N ALA A 125 8.39 8.96 -1.57
CA ALA A 125 7.06 9.28 -2.05
C ALA A 125 7.00 10.65 -2.76
N ARG A 126 7.74 11.65 -2.28
CA ARG A 126 7.83 12.97 -2.91
C ARG A 126 8.50 12.96 -4.29
N CYS A 127 9.35 11.97 -4.55
CA CYS A 127 9.93 11.79 -5.89
C CYS A 127 8.95 11.09 -6.85
N ASN A 128 7.79 10.62 -6.38
CA ASN A 128 6.82 9.94 -7.21
C ASN A 128 6.01 10.95 -8.06
N PRO A 129 5.77 10.70 -9.36
CA PRO A 129 4.99 11.59 -10.22
C PRO A 129 3.55 11.85 -9.77
N LEU A 130 2.99 10.96 -8.94
CA LEU A 130 1.64 11.12 -8.39
C LEU A 130 1.59 12.06 -7.19
N TRP A 131 2.73 12.43 -6.60
CA TRP A 131 2.75 13.28 -5.41
C TRP A 131 2.06 14.62 -5.65
N ASP A 132 2.58 15.46 -6.56
CA ASP A 132 2.05 16.81 -6.76
C ASP A 132 0.57 16.81 -7.23
N PRO A 133 0.12 15.93 -8.15
CA PRO A 133 -1.29 15.83 -8.49
C PRO A 133 -2.19 15.49 -7.29
N LEU A 134 -1.79 14.53 -6.46
CA LEU A 134 -2.57 14.14 -5.30
C LEU A 134 -2.57 15.21 -4.22
N GLU A 135 -1.44 15.87 -3.99
CA GLU A 135 -1.32 16.98 -3.05
C GLU A 135 -2.26 18.13 -3.44
N ARG A 136 -2.27 18.52 -4.72
CA ARG A 136 -3.19 19.55 -5.22
C ARG A 136 -4.66 19.18 -5.01
N ILE A 137 -5.03 17.93 -5.31
CA ILE A 137 -6.40 17.45 -5.10
C ILE A 137 -6.77 17.50 -3.61
N LEU A 138 -5.85 17.10 -2.73
CA LEU A 138 -6.06 17.13 -1.29
C LEU A 138 -6.30 18.57 -0.80
N ASP A 139 -5.47 19.51 -1.26
CA ASP A 139 -5.57 20.92 -0.90
C ASP A 139 -6.87 21.56 -1.41
N ASP A 140 -7.29 21.27 -2.64
CA ASP A 140 -8.53 21.79 -3.21
C ASP A 140 -9.76 21.30 -2.42
N GLN A 141 -9.74 20.05 -1.97
CA GLN A 141 -10.84 19.46 -1.20
C GLN A 141 -10.89 19.99 0.24
N LEU A 142 -9.73 20.27 0.84
CA LEU A 142 -9.70 20.97 2.13
C LEU A 142 -10.32 22.35 2.00
N ARG A 143 -9.98 23.10 0.94
CA ARG A 143 -10.54 24.44 0.67
C ARG A 143 -12.05 24.42 0.45
N SER A 144 -12.58 23.43 -0.28
CA SER A 144 -14.02 23.30 -0.50
C SER A 144 -14.80 22.94 0.76
N ASN A 145 -14.19 22.20 1.69
CA ASN A 145 -14.82 21.82 2.96
C ASN A 145 -14.77 22.93 4.02
N THR A 146 -13.84 23.89 3.92
CA THR A 146 -13.66 25.01 4.87
C THR A 146 -14.61 26.20 4.67
N GLY A 147 -15.78 25.99 4.05
CA GLY A 147 -16.83 27.01 3.95
C GLY A 147 -17.49 27.40 5.29
N SER A 148 -17.11 26.76 6.40
CA SER A 148 -17.47 27.13 7.77
C SER A 148 -16.20 27.50 8.57
N ALA A 149 -16.31 28.58 9.34
CA ALA A 149 -15.21 29.41 9.85
C ALA A 149 -14.21 28.79 10.86
N ASP A 150 -14.18 27.47 11.04
CA ASP A 150 -13.21 26.78 11.91
C ASP A 150 -12.25 25.93 11.07
N SER A 151 -11.30 26.60 10.42
CA SER A 151 -10.29 25.95 9.56
C SER A 151 -9.22 25.25 10.40
N MET A 152 -9.44 23.97 10.73
CA MET A 152 -8.34 23.12 11.19
C MET A 152 -7.58 22.64 9.94
N ALA A 153 -6.51 23.36 9.58
CA ALA A 153 -5.60 22.90 8.53
C ALA A 153 -5.15 21.46 8.84
N LEU A 154 -5.13 20.60 7.82
CA LEU A 154 -4.65 19.24 7.98
C LEU A 154 -3.18 19.28 8.45
N ASP A 155 -2.87 18.60 9.55
CA ASP A 155 -1.50 18.44 10.05
C ASP A 155 -0.57 18.01 8.89
N PRO A 156 0.53 18.73 8.60
CA PRO A 156 1.49 18.36 7.57
C PRO A 156 1.96 16.89 7.67
N ALA A 157 2.15 16.37 8.89
CA ALA A 157 2.55 14.98 9.07
C ALA A 157 1.45 13.99 8.63
N LEU A 158 0.18 14.34 8.87
CA LEU A 158 -0.97 13.56 8.41
C LEU A 158 -1.13 13.62 6.89
N ARG A 159 -0.91 14.80 6.29
CA ARG A 159 -0.90 14.99 4.84
C ARG A 159 0.09 14.05 4.17
N ASP A 160 1.34 14.10 4.61
CA ASP A 160 2.42 13.28 4.07
C ASP A 160 2.11 11.79 4.18
N TYR A 161 1.55 11.38 5.32
CA TYR A 161 1.13 10.01 5.56
C TYR A 161 0.03 9.57 4.59
N ILE A 162 -1.01 10.38 4.38
CA ILE A 162 -2.10 10.08 3.44
C ILE A 162 -1.55 9.91 2.02
N LEU A 163 -0.66 10.81 1.59
CA LEU A 163 -0.05 10.75 0.25
C LEU A 163 0.84 9.50 0.09
N LEU A 164 1.68 9.19 1.08
CA LEU A 164 2.49 7.97 1.10
C LEU A 164 1.64 6.70 0.98
N ILE A 165 0.61 6.57 1.83
CA ILE A 165 -0.28 5.41 1.80
C ILE A 165 -0.99 5.29 0.47
N THR A 166 -1.53 6.40 -0.02
CA THR A 166 -2.24 6.47 -1.29
C THR A 166 -1.38 5.96 -2.44
N ILE A 167 -0.14 6.45 -2.54
CA ILE A 167 0.81 6.04 -3.57
C ILE A 167 1.07 4.53 -3.45
N LEU A 168 1.43 4.04 -2.27
CA LEU A 168 1.74 2.62 -2.06
C LEU A 168 0.56 1.70 -2.42
N VAL A 169 -0.65 2.02 -1.97
CA VAL A 169 -1.84 1.23 -2.29
C VAL A 169 -2.11 1.23 -3.79
N ALA A 170 -2.06 2.39 -4.44
CA ALA A 170 -2.32 2.50 -5.87
C ALA A 170 -1.33 1.66 -6.70
N PHE A 171 -0.04 1.67 -6.36
CA PHE A 171 0.94 0.83 -7.05
C PHE A 171 0.78 -0.65 -6.74
N LEU A 172 0.49 -1.03 -5.49
CA LEU A 172 0.23 -2.44 -5.13
C LEU A 172 -0.97 -3.00 -5.89
N GLU A 173 -2.08 -2.26 -5.94
CA GLU A 173 -3.29 -2.67 -6.67
C GLU A 173 -3.07 -2.69 -8.18
N ALA A 174 -2.39 -1.68 -8.73
CA ALA A 174 -2.08 -1.64 -10.16
C ALA A 174 -1.18 -2.81 -10.58
N THR A 175 -0.21 -3.18 -9.73
CA THR A 175 0.63 -4.36 -9.96
C THR A 175 -0.22 -5.63 -9.89
N ALA A 176 -1.08 -5.77 -8.86
CA ALA A 176 -1.95 -6.93 -8.71
C ALA A 176 -2.88 -7.14 -9.92
N GLN A 177 -3.40 -6.06 -10.51
CA GLN A 177 -4.28 -6.11 -11.69
C GLN A 177 -3.57 -6.57 -12.97
N GLN A 178 -2.25 -6.45 -13.03
CA GLN A 178 -1.43 -6.82 -14.19
C GLN A 178 -0.77 -8.19 -14.04
N LEU A 179 -0.71 -8.71 -12.81
CA LEU A 179 -0.13 -10.02 -12.55
C LEU A 179 -1.06 -11.14 -13.00
N SER A 180 -0.44 -12.21 -13.47
CA SER A 180 -1.02 -13.54 -13.56
C SER A 180 -0.32 -14.46 -12.56
N PRO A 181 -0.95 -15.58 -12.16
CA PRO A 181 -0.35 -16.53 -11.25
C PRO A 181 1.02 -17.01 -11.75
N LEU A 182 2.02 -16.95 -10.88
CA LEU A 182 3.39 -17.34 -11.17
C LEU A 182 3.43 -18.81 -11.62
N GLN A 183 3.98 -19.04 -12.81
CA GLN A 183 4.17 -20.37 -13.37
C GLN A 183 5.63 -20.80 -13.18
N PRO A 184 5.91 -21.81 -12.34
CA PRO A 184 7.27 -22.32 -12.23
C PRO A 184 7.69 -22.98 -13.55
N PRO A 185 8.95 -22.83 -13.99
CA PRO A 185 9.44 -23.45 -15.24
C PRO A 185 9.47 -24.98 -15.16
N VAL A 186 9.42 -25.52 -13.94
CA VAL A 186 9.46 -26.94 -13.63
C VAL A 186 8.40 -27.24 -12.59
N SER A 187 7.57 -28.24 -12.82
CA SER A 187 6.60 -28.76 -11.86
C SER A 187 6.78 -30.26 -11.66
N MET A 188 6.36 -30.77 -10.50
CA MET A 188 6.35 -32.21 -10.24
C MET A 188 4.92 -32.77 -10.32
N GLY A 189 4.80 -33.99 -10.83
CA GLY A 189 3.61 -34.82 -10.74
C GLY A 189 3.98 -36.23 -10.30
N PHE A 190 2.99 -37.06 -10.00
CA PHE A 190 3.22 -38.44 -9.55
C PHE A 190 3.98 -39.30 -10.57
N VAL A 191 3.90 -38.96 -11.86
CA VAL A 191 4.51 -39.72 -12.96
C VAL A 191 5.91 -39.18 -13.32
N GLY A 192 6.32 -38.03 -12.77
CA GLY A 192 7.62 -37.44 -13.06
C GLY A 192 7.66 -35.91 -12.95
N VAL A 193 8.74 -35.33 -13.48
CA VAL A 193 8.97 -33.88 -13.49
C VAL A 193 8.67 -33.33 -14.88
N SER A 194 7.83 -32.30 -14.96
CA SER A 194 7.42 -31.64 -16.19
C SER A 194 8.06 -30.26 -16.30
N ARG A 195 8.47 -29.87 -17.51
CA ARG A 195 8.92 -28.51 -17.81
C ARG A 195 7.83 -27.76 -18.56
N SER A 196 7.54 -26.55 -18.11
CA SER A 196 6.70 -25.60 -18.82
C SER A 196 7.51 -25.03 -19.99
N ASN A 197 7.00 -25.15 -21.23
CA ASN A 197 7.60 -24.55 -22.42
C ASN A 197 7.26 -23.06 -22.60
N ALA A 198 6.73 -22.39 -21.56
CA ALA A 198 6.44 -20.97 -21.66
C ALA A 198 7.76 -20.18 -21.89
N PRO A 199 7.85 -19.35 -22.92
CA PRO A 199 8.99 -18.45 -23.07
C PRO A 199 9.05 -17.55 -21.83
N ALA A 200 10.25 -17.31 -21.31
CA ALA A 200 10.46 -16.33 -20.25
C ALA A 200 10.02 -14.96 -20.78
N SER A 201 8.86 -14.48 -20.32
CA SER A 201 8.30 -13.16 -20.62
C SER A 201 9.19 -12.04 -20.07
#